data_AF-A0A5C5YYA3-F1
#
_entry.id   AF-A0A5C5YYA3-F1
#
_cell.length_a   1.000
_cell.length_b   1.000
_cell.length_c   1.000
_cell.angle_alpha   90.00
_cell.angle_beta   90.00
_cell.angle_gamma   90.00
#
_symmetry.space_group_name_H-M   'P 1'
#
loop_
_entity.id
_entity.type
_entity.pdbx_description
1 polymer ?
#
loop_
_entity_poly.entity_id
_entity_poly.type
_entity_poly.pdbx_seq_one_letter_code
_entity_poly.pdbx_strand_id
1 'polypeptide(L)'
;MRRIGTLDNEASARRFCDYLVTESIDADTGAGDDDSQWDIWIREETDVQRAREEFSQFRQSPTDQRYDVKERADKLRNERAAEIHRRSKQQKSLQRAMPRSSASGGFGAMGVGGRQQAIPVTIAVIALSVVVGYVTYFGRPKPSPDPNTLSFAEETYLNLSFVDLRDYADSKGDPFASIRKGQVWRLVTPMIMHGSMMHLAFNMIWIFVLGSAIERLQGSAFLAILLLVTQIAGMALQVSIPPAEALPPFLHAIGGTPFAIGASGAVYGLFGYLWIRPTFDPNYPIHLNPSNVMLMLGWLVLCMTGMVGNIANGAHLGGLLAGVAVAFFVVRRLDRP
;
A
#
# COMPACT_ATOMS: atom_id res chain seq x y z
N MET A 1 1.50 27.47 0.57
CA MET A 1 2.20 28.76 0.57
C MET A 1 1.56 29.69 1.59
N ARG A 2 2.36 30.43 2.36
CA ARG A 2 1.90 31.39 3.36
C ARG A 2 2.50 32.77 3.06
N ARG A 3 1.67 33.81 3.00
CA ARG A 3 2.13 35.19 2.89
C ARG A 3 2.76 35.64 4.20
N ILE A 4 3.97 36.20 4.12
CA ILE A 4 4.69 36.70 5.31
C ILE A 4 4.75 38.23 5.39
N GLY A 5 4.56 38.92 4.27
CA GLY A 5 4.53 40.36 4.22
C GLY A 5 4.55 40.89 2.79
N THR A 6 4.62 42.22 2.69
CA THR A 6 4.54 42.97 1.44
C THR A 6 5.64 44.04 1.43
N LEU A 7 6.24 44.29 0.27
CA LEU A 7 7.29 45.28 0.05
C LEU A 7 6.86 46.27 -1.04
N ASP A 8 7.37 47.50 -0.97
CA ASP A 8 6.92 48.63 -1.79
C ASP A 8 7.47 48.64 -3.23
N ASN A 9 8.27 47.64 -3.60
CA ASN A 9 8.75 47.48 -4.97
C ASN A 9 9.28 46.06 -5.24
N GLU A 10 9.28 45.71 -6.52
CA GLU A 10 9.74 44.42 -7.02
C GLU A 10 11.22 44.14 -6.73
N ALA A 11 12.08 45.15 -6.82
CA ALA A 11 13.52 44.97 -6.67
C ALA A 11 13.90 44.55 -5.24
N SER A 12 13.29 45.18 -4.24
CA SER A 12 13.42 44.82 -2.83
C SER A 12 12.85 43.43 -2.56
N ALA A 13 11.70 43.11 -3.15
CA ALA A 13 11.06 41.80 -2.99
C ALA A 13 11.91 40.66 -3.56
N ARG A 14 12.41 40.83 -4.79
CA ARG A 14 13.34 39.89 -5.42
C ARG A 14 14.63 39.74 -4.62
N ARG A 15 15.22 40.85 -4.15
CA ARG A 15 16.44 40.81 -3.32
C ARG A 15 16.23 39.99 -2.03
N PHE A 16 15.10 40.18 -1.35
CA PHE A 16 14.80 39.40 -0.16
C PHE A 16 14.55 37.92 -0.47
N CYS A 17 13.83 37.61 -1.55
CA CYS A 17 13.65 36.23 -2.01
C CYS A 17 14.99 35.56 -2.37
N ASP A 18 15.93 36.28 -2.99
CA ASP A 18 17.27 35.77 -3.29
C ASP A 18 18.01 35.38 -2.00
N TYR A 19 17.94 36.22 -0.98
CA TYR A 19 18.48 35.92 0.35
C TYR A 19 17.87 34.67 0.97
N LEU A 20 16.54 34.55 0.97
CA LEU A 20 15.85 33.38 1.51
C LEU A 20 16.27 32.08 0.82
N VAL A 21 16.48 32.11 -0.50
CA VAL A 21 16.98 30.94 -1.25
C VAL A 21 18.36 30.51 -0.75
N THR A 22 19.26 31.45 -0.43
CA THR A 22 20.59 31.12 0.12
C THR A 22 20.53 30.52 1.53
N GLU A 23 19.49 30.86 2.29
CA GLU A 23 19.18 30.34 3.61
C GLU A 23 18.40 29.00 3.57
N SER A 24 18.27 28.43 2.38
CA SER A 24 17.53 27.19 2.07
C SER A 24 16.02 27.28 2.32
N ILE A 25 15.46 28.49 2.29
CA ILE A 25 14.02 28.74 2.40
C ILE A 25 13.45 28.91 0.98
N ASP A 26 12.42 28.12 0.65
CA ASP A 26 11.75 28.23 -0.64
C ASP A 26 10.70 29.35 -0.61
N ALA A 27 11.02 30.44 -1.31
CA ALA A 27 10.26 31.68 -1.31
C ALA A 27 9.98 32.16 -2.74
N ASP A 28 8.81 32.76 -2.93
CA ASP A 28 8.36 33.33 -4.18
C ASP A 28 7.81 34.75 -3.94
N THR A 29 7.77 35.55 -5.00
CA THR A 29 7.23 36.92 -4.94
C THR A 29 6.29 37.18 -6.10
N GLY A 30 5.25 37.98 -5.86
CA GLY A 30 4.28 38.38 -6.88
C GLY A 30 3.65 39.73 -6.55
N ALA A 31 2.99 40.31 -7.54
CA ALA A 31 2.24 41.55 -7.35
C ALA A 31 1.19 41.39 -6.24
N GLY A 32 1.13 42.36 -5.34
CA GLY A 32 0.15 42.46 -4.28
C GLY A 32 -1.17 43.04 -4.77
N ASP A 33 -2.01 43.46 -3.83
CA ASP A 33 -3.33 44.04 -4.13
C ASP A 33 -3.25 45.42 -4.80
N ASP A 34 -2.11 46.09 -4.70
CA ASP A 34 -1.78 47.35 -5.37
C ASP A 34 -0.58 47.13 -6.32
N ASP A 35 -0.57 47.80 -7.49
CA ASP A 35 0.48 47.67 -8.52
C ASP A 35 1.86 48.12 -8.01
N SER A 36 1.89 48.89 -6.91
CA SER A 36 3.11 49.32 -6.24
C SER A 36 3.65 48.30 -5.23
N GLN A 37 2.88 47.27 -4.88
CA GLN A 37 3.17 46.37 -3.78
C GLN A 37 3.52 44.96 -4.25
N TRP A 38 4.43 44.32 -3.53
CA TRP A 38 4.93 42.98 -3.86
C TRP A 38 4.88 42.07 -2.64
N ASP A 39 4.08 41.02 -2.73
CA ASP A 39 3.90 40.04 -1.67
C ASP A 39 5.03 39.01 -1.68
N ILE A 40 5.44 38.59 -0.48
CA ILE A 40 6.40 37.52 -0.25
C ILE A 40 5.68 36.28 0.28
N TRP A 41 5.86 35.16 -0.42
CA TRP A 41 5.21 33.89 -0.16
C TRP A 41 6.24 32.82 0.17
N ILE A 42 6.01 32.09 1.26
CA ILE A 42 6.85 30.97 1.68
C ILE A 42 6.14 29.67 1.37
N ARG A 43 6.84 28.69 0.78
CA ARG A 43 6.23 27.41 0.39
C ARG A 43 5.92 26.52 1.59
N GLU A 44 6.94 26.30 2.43
CA GLU A 44 6.90 25.38 3.56
C GLU A 44 6.47 26.08 4.86
N GLU A 45 5.54 25.46 5.59
CA GLU A 45 4.98 26.06 6.81
C GLU A 45 6.00 26.13 7.96
N THR A 46 6.94 25.19 8.01
CA THR A 46 8.03 25.13 8.99
C THR A 46 8.98 26.32 8.91
N ASP A 47 9.11 26.94 7.73
CA ASP A 47 10.04 28.04 7.50
C ASP A 47 9.41 29.42 7.74
N VAL A 48 8.09 29.49 7.92
CA VAL A 48 7.34 30.76 8.00
C VAL A 48 7.80 31.63 9.16
N GLN A 49 8.05 31.05 10.32
CA GLN A 49 8.44 31.81 11.51
C GLN A 49 9.83 32.44 11.34
N ARG A 50 10.81 31.63 10.92
CA ARG A 50 12.16 32.10 10.60
C ARG A 50 12.14 33.17 9.50
N ALA A 51 11.36 32.95 8.44
CA ALA A 51 11.25 33.91 7.34
C ALA A 51 10.64 35.25 7.78
N ARG A 52 9.72 35.27 8.75
CA ARG A 52 9.16 36.52 9.33
C ARG A 52 10.18 37.30 10.15
N GLU A 53 11.03 36.60 10.89
CA GLU A 53 12.13 37.21 11.65
C GLU A 53 13.12 37.87 10.69
N GLU A 54 13.51 37.15 9.63
CA GLU A 54 14.39 37.69 8.58
C GLU A 54 13.75 38.86 7.82
N PHE A 55 12.46 38.77 7.53
CA PHE A 55 11.72 39.85 6.86
C PHE A 55 11.70 41.13 7.70
N SER A 56 11.56 40.99 9.02
CA SER A 56 11.58 42.14 9.93
C SER A 56 12.94 42.82 9.97
N GLN A 57 14.04 42.06 9.88
CA GLN A 57 15.39 42.60 9.78
C GLN A 57 15.65 43.26 8.42
N PHE A 58 15.20 42.63 7.33
CA PHE A 58 15.33 43.16 5.98
C PHE A 58 14.67 44.55 5.84
N ARG A 59 13.48 44.73 6.41
CA ARG A 59 12.77 46.03 6.35
C ARG A 59 13.51 47.17 7.05
N GLN A 60 14.34 46.87 8.05
CA GLN A 60 15.11 47.89 8.77
C GLN A 60 16.34 48.34 7.98
N SER A 61 16.93 47.44 7.18
CA SER A 61 18.16 47.74 6.41
C SER A 61 18.20 46.94 5.10
N PRO A 62 17.34 47.27 4.11
CA PRO A 62 17.18 46.50 2.87
C PRO A 62 18.37 46.62 1.90
N THR A 63 19.30 47.52 2.19
CA THR A 63 20.53 47.77 1.42
C THR A 63 21.77 47.17 2.07
N ASP A 64 21.62 46.41 3.16
CA ASP A 64 22.74 45.71 3.80
C ASP A 64 23.40 44.71 2.84
N GLN A 65 24.73 44.63 2.88
CA GLN A 65 25.55 43.76 2.04
C GLN A 65 25.17 42.28 2.17
N ARG A 66 24.63 41.84 3.31
CA ARG A 66 24.15 40.45 3.51
C ARG A 66 23.06 40.02 2.53
N TYR A 67 22.33 40.97 1.95
CA TYR A 67 21.26 40.71 0.98
C TYR A 67 21.75 40.82 -0.47
N ASP A 68 23.01 41.18 -0.71
CA ASP A 68 23.60 41.24 -2.04
C ASP A 68 24.12 39.84 -2.46
N VAL A 69 23.18 38.92 -2.63
CA VAL A 69 23.47 37.48 -2.87
C VAL A 69 22.89 36.97 -4.18
N LYS A 70 22.53 37.88 -5.10
CA LYS A 70 21.86 37.56 -6.36
C LYS A 70 22.57 36.46 -7.15
N GLU A 71 23.88 36.60 -7.37
CA GLU A 71 24.66 35.59 -8.13
C GLU A 71 24.64 34.21 -7.46
N ARG A 72 24.74 34.17 -6.13
CA ARG A 72 24.70 32.93 -5.35
C ARG A 72 23.31 32.29 -5.40
N ALA A 73 22.25 33.09 -5.28
CA ALA A 73 20.87 32.65 -5.37
C ALA A 73 20.54 32.09 -6.76
N ASP A 74 20.97 32.78 -7.82
CA ASP A 74 20.80 32.35 -9.21
C ASP A 74 21.53 31.02 -9.48
N LYS A 75 22.76 30.86 -8.97
CA LYS A 75 23.49 29.59 -9.05
C LYS A 75 22.73 28.45 -8.37
N LEU A 76 22.23 28.67 -7.15
CA LEU A 76 21.45 27.66 -6.42
C LEU A 76 20.14 27.30 -7.13
N ARG A 77 19.42 28.28 -7.70
CA ARG A 77 18.20 28.03 -8.49
C ARG A 77 18.51 27.21 -9.74
N ASN A 78 19.60 27.54 -10.45
CA ASN A 78 20.02 26.82 -11.64
C ASN A 78 20.45 25.38 -11.32
N GLU A 79 21.19 25.17 -10.22
CA GLU A 79 21.56 23.83 -9.75
C GLU A 79 20.32 23.00 -9.37
N ARG A 80 19.36 23.57 -8.63
CA ARG A 80 18.08 22.92 -8.29
C ARG A 80 17.27 22.60 -9.55
N ALA A 81 17.17 23.54 -10.49
CA ALA A 81 16.47 23.32 -11.76
C ALA A 81 17.14 22.22 -12.60
N ALA A 82 18.47 22.20 -12.65
CA ALA A 82 19.25 21.16 -13.34
C ALA A 82 19.09 19.79 -12.68
N GLU A 83 19.08 19.71 -11.35
CA GLU A 83 18.82 18.50 -10.55
C GLU A 83 17.40 17.96 -10.85
N ILE A 84 16.38 18.81 -10.78
CA ILE A 84 14.99 18.46 -11.11
C ILE A 84 14.89 18.00 -12.56
N HIS A 85 15.51 18.72 -13.49
CA HIS A 85 15.53 18.35 -14.89
C HIS A 85 16.20 16.99 -15.10
N ARG A 86 17.37 16.74 -14.48
CA ARG A 86 18.09 15.47 -14.52
C ARG A 86 17.25 14.32 -13.98
N ARG A 87 16.61 14.49 -12.82
CA ARG A 87 15.68 13.51 -12.22
C ARG A 87 14.49 13.24 -13.15
N SER A 88 13.88 14.29 -13.71
CA SER A 88 12.76 14.14 -14.66
C SER A 88 13.20 13.42 -15.95
N LYS A 89 14.42 13.67 -16.43
CA LYS A 89 15.00 13.01 -17.60
C LYS A 89 15.30 11.55 -17.30
N GLN A 90 15.85 11.25 -16.13
CA GLN A 90 16.11 9.89 -15.66
C GLN A 90 14.80 9.12 -15.54
N GLN A 91 13.78 9.69 -14.89
CA GLN A 91 12.45 9.10 -14.79
C GLN A 91 11.79 8.90 -16.17
N LYS A 92 11.85 9.88 -17.07
CA LYS A 92 11.35 9.74 -18.45
C LYS A 92 12.16 8.74 -19.26
N SER A 93 13.46 8.60 -19.02
CA SER A 93 14.32 7.63 -19.69
C SER A 93 14.02 6.22 -19.22
N LEU A 94 13.79 6.02 -17.92
CA LEU A 94 13.28 4.77 -17.35
C LEU A 94 11.91 4.45 -17.93
N GLN A 95 11.03 5.44 -18.04
CA GLN A 95 9.70 5.30 -18.63
C GLN A 95 9.71 5.08 -20.16
N ARG A 96 10.72 5.58 -20.89
CA ARG A 96 10.89 5.37 -22.34
C ARG A 96 11.64 4.08 -22.67
N ALA A 97 12.53 3.63 -21.79
CA ALA A 97 13.19 2.33 -21.86
C ALA A 97 12.24 1.18 -21.54
N MET A 98 11.08 1.49 -20.93
CA MET A 98 9.95 0.58 -20.83
C MET A 98 9.25 0.43 -22.20
N PRO A 99 9.10 -0.80 -22.75
CA PRO A 99 8.45 -1.01 -24.04
C PRO A 99 6.96 -0.65 -23.98
N ARG A 100 6.48 0.08 -24.99
CA ARG A 100 5.05 0.43 -25.14
C ARG A 100 4.25 -0.80 -25.61
N SER A 101 3.30 -1.28 -24.81
CA SER A 101 2.28 -2.24 -25.26
C SER A 101 1.01 -1.51 -25.65
N SER A 102 0.57 -1.69 -26.90
CA SER A 102 -0.76 -1.31 -27.37
C SER A 102 -1.79 -2.31 -26.83
N ALA A 103 -2.50 -1.94 -25.77
CA ALA A 103 -3.74 -2.62 -25.38
C ALA A 103 -4.74 -1.57 -24.89
N SER A 104 -5.62 -1.17 -25.80
CA SER A 104 -6.83 -0.40 -25.52
C SER A 104 -7.85 -1.30 -24.84
N GLY A 105 -8.11 -1.09 -23.55
CA GLY A 105 -9.17 -1.75 -22.80
C GLY A 105 -9.15 -1.29 -21.35
N GLY A 106 -10.18 -0.56 -20.92
CA GLY A 106 -10.22 0.20 -19.68
C GLY A 106 -10.13 -0.63 -18.41
N PHE A 107 -8.92 -0.90 -17.96
CA PHE A 107 -8.46 -0.98 -16.57
C PHE A 107 -6.96 -0.79 -16.70
N GLY A 108 -6.42 0.29 -16.12
CA GLY A 108 -5.01 0.69 -16.27
C GLY A 108 -4.05 -0.36 -15.71
N ALA A 109 -3.82 -1.42 -16.49
CA ALA A 109 -2.89 -2.48 -16.21
C ALA A 109 -1.49 -1.85 -16.19
N MET A 110 -0.80 -2.00 -15.06
CA MET A 110 0.64 -1.75 -14.99
C MET A 110 1.30 -2.60 -16.08
N GLY A 111 1.66 -1.95 -17.18
CA GLY A 111 2.26 -2.59 -18.34
C GLY A 111 3.67 -3.04 -18.01
N VAL A 112 3.81 -4.29 -17.56
CA VAL A 112 5.12 -4.94 -17.47
C VAL A 112 5.50 -5.42 -18.86
N GLY A 113 6.23 -4.59 -19.59
CA GLY A 113 6.80 -4.89 -20.90
C GLY A 113 8.24 -5.39 -20.77
N GLY A 114 8.44 -6.68 -21.00
CA GLY A 114 9.70 -7.39 -21.13
C GLY A 114 9.35 -8.83 -21.50
N ARG A 115 10.28 -9.62 -22.08
CA ARG A 115 10.14 -11.09 -22.26
C ARG A 115 9.30 -11.61 -21.10
N GLN A 116 8.06 -12.07 -21.32
CA GLN A 116 7.10 -12.31 -20.24
C GLN A 116 7.78 -13.20 -19.19
N GLN A 117 8.36 -12.58 -18.16
CA GLN A 117 9.03 -13.31 -17.10
C GLN A 117 7.96 -14.19 -16.50
N ALA A 118 8.28 -15.46 -16.31
CA ALA A 118 7.31 -16.41 -15.82
C ALA A 118 6.79 -15.89 -14.46
N ILE A 119 5.47 -16.01 -14.27
CA ILE A 119 4.79 -15.70 -13.00
C ILE A 119 4.18 -16.99 -12.41
N PRO A 120 4.97 -18.07 -12.25
CA PRO A 120 4.45 -19.39 -11.95
C PRO A 120 3.72 -19.44 -10.59
N VAL A 121 4.19 -18.71 -9.57
CA VAL A 121 3.55 -18.70 -8.25
C VAL A 121 2.22 -17.98 -8.31
N THR A 122 2.17 -16.82 -8.98
CA THR A 122 0.90 -16.09 -9.20
C THR A 122 -0.12 -16.97 -9.91
N ILE A 123 0.28 -17.63 -11.00
CA ILE A 123 -0.61 -18.51 -11.77
C ILE A 123 -1.01 -19.75 -10.96
N ALA A 124 -0.10 -20.36 -10.21
CA ALA A 124 -0.39 -21.52 -9.38
C ALA A 124 -1.43 -21.21 -8.30
N VAL A 125 -1.28 -20.08 -7.58
CA VAL A 125 -2.25 -19.64 -6.56
C VAL A 125 -3.62 -19.39 -7.18
N ILE A 126 -3.67 -18.75 -8.35
CA ILE A 126 -4.94 -18.51 -9.06
C ILE A 126 -5.59 -19.84 -9.46
N ALA A 127 -4.84 -20.73 -10.11
CA ALA A 127 -5.34 -22.02 -10.55
C ALA A 127 -5.86 -22.88 -9.38
N LEU A 128 -5.08 -22.97 -8.29
CA LEU A 128 -5.49 -23.69 -7.09
C LEU A 128 -6.75 -23.07 -6.47
N SER A 129 -6.84 -21.75 -6.40
CA SER A 129 -8.01 -21.06 -5.85
C SER A 129 -9.27 -21.29 -6.68
N VAL A 130 -9.14 -21.33 -8.01
CA VAL A 130 -10.24 -21.67 -8.92
C VAL A 130 -10.68 -23.11 -8.70
N VAL A 131 -9.75 -24.07 -8.73
CA VAL A 131 -10.06 -25.50 -8.55
C VAL A 131 -10.73 -25.75 -7.20
N VAL A 132 -10.13 -25.26 -6.10
CA VAL A 132 -10.68 -25.45 -4.75
C VAL A 132 -12.01 -24.73 -4.59
N GLY A 133 -12.16 -23.51 -5.15
CA GLY A 133 -13.43 -22.79 -5.16
C GLY A 133 -14.55 -23.60 -5.81
N TYR A 134 -14.29 -24.22 -6.97
CA TYR A 134 -15.27 -25.09 -7.64
C TYR A 134 -15.54 -26.39 -6.87
N VAL A 135 -14.50 -27.10 -6.42
CA VAL A 135 -14.63 -28.37 -5.69
C VAL A 135 -15.45 -28.20 -4.40
N THR A 136 -15.22 -27.11 -3.68
CA THR A 136 -15.93 -26.80 -2.43
C THR A 136 -17.27 -26.09 -2.63
N TYR A 137 -17.73 -25.95 -3.89
CA TYR A 137 -18.96 -25.22 -4.24
C TYR A 137 -19.01 -23.82 -3.61
N PHE A 138 -17.88 -23.13 -3.66
CA PHE A 138 -17.67 -21.81 -3.06
C PHE A 138 -18.00 -21.78 -1.57
N GLY A 139 -17.41 -22.70 -0.80
CA GLY A 139 -17.60 -22.80 0.66
C GLY A 139 -18.94 -23.37 1.09
N ARG A 140 -19.66 -24.04 0.17
CA ARG A 140 -20.94 -24.72 0.43
C ARG A 140 -20.90 -26.14 -0.12
N PRO A 141 -19.98 -26.99 0.37
CA PRO A 141 -19.79 -28.32 -0.18
C PRO A 141 -21.09 -29.12 -0.14
N LYS A 142 -21.37 -29.88 -1.19
CA LYS A 142 -22.56 -30.74 -1.23
C LYS A 142 -22.40 -31.90 -0.24
N PRO A 143 -23.41 -32.18 0.59
CA PRO A 143 -23.33 -33.28 1.55
C PRO A 143 -23.31 -34.65 0.86
N SER A 144 -22.66 -35.62 1.50
CA SER A 144 -22.76 -37.03 1.10
C SER A 144 -24.22 -37.50 1.14
N PRO A 145 -24.67 -38.34 0.18
CA PRO A 145 -25.97 -39.01 0.27
C PRO A 145 -26.08 -39.93 1.48
N ASP A 146 -24.97 -40.49 1.97
CA ASP A 146 -24.92 -41.26 3.21
C ASP A 146 -24.54 -40.35 4.38
N PRO A 147 -25.42 -40.16 5.38
CA PRO A 147 -25.18 -39.26 6.51
C PRO A 147 -24.00 -39.67 7.40
N ASN A 148 -23.48 -40.90 7.25
CA ASN A 148 -22.35 -41.39 8.04
C ASN A 148 -20.99 -41.12 7.37
N THR A 149 -20.98 -40.55 6.16
CA THR A 149 -19.76 -40.29 5.39
C THR A 149 -19.68 -38.83 4.94
N LEU A 150 -18.47 -38.38 4.64
CA LEU A 150 -18.24 -37.07 4.02
C LEU A 150 -18.06 -37.27 2.51
N SER A 151 -18.65 -36.37 1.73
CA SER A 151 -18.31 -36.28 0.31
C SER A 151 -16.88 -35.76 0.15
N PHE A 152 -16.30 -35.99 -1.03
CA PHE A 152 -14.99 -35.41 -1.38
C PHE A 152 -14.96 -33.88 -1.23
N ALA A 153 -16.07 -33.18 -1.53
CA ALA A 153 -16.16 -31.73 -1.39
C ALA A 153 -16.16 -31.29 0.08
N GLU A 154 -16.87 -32.02 0.94
CA GLU A 154 -16.91 -31.75 2.39
C GLU A 154 -15.55 -32.02 3.03
N GLU A 155 -14.93 -33.16 2.71
CA GLU A 155 -13.60 -33.50 3.20
C GLU A 155 -12.56 -32.46 2.76
N THR A 156 -12.61 -32.04 1.50
CA THR A 156 -11.73 -30.97 0.98
C THR A 156 -11.95 -29.66 1.73
N TYR A 157 -13.20 -29.23 1.93
CA TYR A 157 -13.52 -28.01 2.66
C TYR A 157 -13.01 -28.07 4.10
N LEU A 158 -13.29 -29.15 4.82
CA LEU A 158 -12.89 -29.32 6.22
C LEU A 158 -11.37 -29.43 6.37
N ASN A 159 -10.67 -30.14 5.50
CA ASN A 159 -9.21 -30.30 5.58
C ASN A 159 -8.43 -29.02 5.26
N LEU A 160 -8.98 -28.15 4.42
CA LEU A 160 -8.34 -26.88 4.03
C LEU A 160 -8.74 -25.70 4.94
N SER A 161 -9.78 -25.84 5.75
CA SER A 161 -10.23 -24.81 6.70
C SER A 161 -9.20 -24.56 7.81
N PHE A 162 -9.24 -23.40 8.46
CA PHE A 162 -8.24 -23.04 9.49
C PHE A 162 -8.28 -23.97 10.71
N VAL A 163 -9.47 -24.47 11.03
CA VAL A 163 -9.71 -25.42 12.13
C VAL A 163 -10.71 -26.46 11.66
N ASP A 164 -10.50 -27.72 12.06
CA ASP A 164 -11.51 -28.76 11.91
C ASP A 164 -12.67 -28.49 12.87
N LEU A 165 -13.91 -28.70 12.41
CA LEU A 165 -15.10 -28.40 13.21
C LEU A 165 -15.20 -29.27 14.47
N ARG A 166 -14.74 -30.52 14.41
CA ARG A 166 -14.76 -31.42 15.58
C ARG A 166 -13.69 -31.00 16.57
N ASP A 167 -12.48 -30.72 16.10
CA ASP A 167 -11.40 -30.22 16.96
C ASP A 167 -11.78 -28.90 17.66
N TYR A 168 -12.45 -28.00 16.93
CA TYR A 168 -12.94 -26.73 17.48
C TYR A 168 -14.02 -26.96 18.54
N ALA A 169 -14.98 -27.85 18.30
CA ALA A 169 -16.04 -28.18 19.25
C ALA A 169 -15.50 -28.87 20.52
N ASP A 170 -14.66 -29.89 20.35
CA ASP A 170 -14.09 -30.69 21.44
C ASP A 170 -13.20 -29.84 22.36
N SER A 171 -12.52 -28.85 21.79
CA SER A 171 -11.69 -27.89 22.52
C SER A 171 -12.46 -26.73 23.15
N LYS A 172 -13.80 -26.72 23.04
CA LYS A 172 -14.68 -25.65 23.52
C LYS A 172 -14.40 -24.29 22.87
N GLY A 173 -14.09 -24.30 21.57
CA GLY A 173 -13.91 -23.10 20.75
C GLY A 173 -12.47 -22.62 20.62
N ASP A 174 -11.48 -23.50 20.73
CA ASP A 174 -10.08 -23.12 20.51
C ASP A 174 -9.75 -23.11 19.01
N PRO A 175 -9.48 -21.94 18.40
CA PRO A 175 -9.23 -21.85 16.95
C PRO A 175 -7.95 -22.56 16.51
N PHE A 176 -7.02 -22.86 17.42
CA PHE A 176 -5.75 -23.50 17.11
C PHE A 176 -5.74 -25.01 17.43
N ALA A 177 -6.88 -25.61 17.79
CA ALA A 177 -6.97 -27.01 18.20
C ALA A 177 -6.35 -27.98 17.19
N SER A 178 -6.71 -27.87 15.91
CA SER A 178 -6.15 -28.74 14.84
C SER A 178 -4.67 -28.49 14.60
N ILE A 179 -4.22 -27.23 14.71
CA ILE A 179 -2.81 -26.86 14.51
C ILE A 179 -1.94 -27.47 15.63
N ARG A 180 -2.42 -27.48 16.88
CA ARG A 180 -1.74 -28.15 18.00
C ARG A 180 -1.66 -29.67 17.83
N LYS A 181 -2.53 -30.27 17.01
CA LYS A 181 -2.47 -31.67 16.60
C LYS A 181 -1.53 -31.93 15.40
N GLY A 182 -0.79 -30.91 14.94
CA GLY A 182 0.19 -31.03 13.86
C GLY A 182 -0.33 -30.66 12.47
N GLN A 183 -1.57 -30.19 12.34
CA GLN A 183 -2.18 -29.82 11.06
C GLN A 183 -1.75 -28.41 10.60
N VAL A 184 -0.44 -28.18 10.49
CA VAL A 184 0.17 -26.84 10.30
C VAL A 184 -0.17 -26.18 8.97
N TRP A 185 -0.55 -26.96 7.95
CA TRP A 185 -0.97 -26.43 6.65
C TRP A 185 -2.19 -25.52 6.74
N ARG A 186 -3.03 -25.70 7.78
CA ARG A 186 -4.25 -24.90 8.03
C ARG A 186 -3.99 -23.41 8.27
N LEU A 187 -2.74 -23.05 8.59
CA LEU A 187 -2.32 -21.64 8.64
C LEU A 187 -2.35 -20.96 7.27
N VAL A 188 -2.28 -21.74 6.18
CA VAL A 188 -2.11 -21.24 4.80
C VAL A 188 -3.28 -21.63 3.90
N THR A 189 -3.78 -22.86 4.01
CA THR A 189 -4.80 -23.41 3.09
C THR A 189 -6.11 -22.64 2.99
N PRO A 190 -6.60 -21.89 4.01
CA PRO A 190 -7.80 -21.06 3.85
C PRO A 190 -7.66 -20.00 2.74
N MET A 191 -6.43 -19.61 2.39
CA MET A 191 -6.13 -18.64 1.32
C MET A 191 -6.70 -19.05 -0.05
N ILE A 192 -6.73 -20.35 -0.35
CA ILE A 192 -7.17 -20.86 -1.66
C ILE A 192 -8.67 -21.21 -1.68
N MET A 193 -9.37 -21.10 -0.56
CA MET A 193 -10.82 -21.32 -0.47
C MET A 193 -11.58 -20.00 -0.66
N HIS A 194 -12.75 -20.03 -1.31
CA HIS A 194 -13.53 -18.80 -1.55
C HIS A 194 -15.03 -19.05 -1.38
N GLY A 195 -15.73 -18.10 -0.75
CA GLY A 195 -17.16 -18.21 -0.43
C GLY A 195 -18.15 -17.82 -1.55
N SER A 196 -17.65 -17.25 -2.66
CA SER A 196 -18.46 -16.95 -3.84
C SER A 196 -17.59 -16.71 -5.07
N MET A 197 -18.19 -16.78 -6.26
CA MET A 197 -17.49 -16.48 -7.51
C MET A 197 -17.01 -15.03 -7.58
N MET A 198 -17.78 -14.08 -7.07
CA MET A 198 -17.39 -12.67 -7.02
C MET A 198 -16.22 -12.44 -6.06
N HIS A 199 -16.24 -13.09 -4.89
CA HIS A 199 -15.14 -13.03 -3.93
C HIS A 199 -13.85 -13.60 -4.54
N LEU A 200 -13.93 -14.74 -5.23
CA LEU A 200 -12.82 -15.31 -5.98
C LEU A 200 -12.32 -14.33 -7.04
N ALA A 201 -13.21 -13.83 -7.91
CA ALA A 201 -12.83 -12.94 -9.01
C ALA A 201 -12.07 -11.69 -8.52
N PHE A 202 -12.59 -11.01 -7.48
CA PHE A 202 -11.90 -9.85 -6.91
C PHE A 202 -10.51 -10.19 -6.35
N ASN A 203 -10.38 -11.27 -5.57
CA ASN A 203 -9.08 -11.66 -5.05
C ASN A 203 -8.10 -12.03 -6.18
N MET A 204 -8.56 -12.78 -7.19
CA MET A 204 -7.70 -13.22 -8.28
C MET A 204 -7.23 -12.06 -9.15
N ILE A 205 -8.06 -11.04 -9.37
CA ILE A 205 -7.65 -9.79 -10.04
C ILE A 205 -6.49 -9.15 -9.27
N TRP A 206 -6.60 -8.99 -7.95
CA TRP A 206 -5.56 -8.35 -7.15
C TRP A 206 -4.31 -9.22 -6.98
N ILE A 207 -4.44 -10.53 -6.81
CA ILE A 207 -3.31 -11.46 -6.83
C ILE A 207 -2.60 -11.39 -8.19
N PHE A 208 -3.34 -11.36 -9.29
CA PHE A 208 -2.73 -11.23 -10.61
C PHE A 208 -1.99 -9.90 -10.77
N VAL A 209 -2.62 -8.78 -10.43
CA VAL A 209 -2.03 -7.43 -10.59
C VAL A 209 -0.83 -7.23 -9.67
N LEU A 210 -0.97 -7.48 -8.38
CA LEU A 210 0.07 -7.20 -7.39
C LEU A 210 1.12 -8.32 -7.34
N GLY A 211 0.68 -9.57 -7.40
CA GLY A 211 1.55 -10.75 -7.39
C GLY A 211 2.44 -10.81 -8.62
N SER A 212 1.90 -10.58 -9.83
CA SER A 212 2.73 -10.56 -11.04
C SER A 212 3.79 -9.46 -11.00
N ALA A 213 3.44 -8.28 -10.46
CA ALA A 213 4.38 -7.18 -10.31
C ALA A 213 5.55 -7.55 -9.38
N ILE A 214 5.24 -8.13 -8.22
CA ILE A 214 6.24 -8.56 -7.22
C ILE A 214 7.07 -9.72 -7.76
N GLU A 215 6.45 -10.74 -8.33
CA GLU A 215 7.15 -11.95 -8.82
C GLU A 215 8.13 -11.64 -9.95
N ARG A 216 7.78 -10.71 -10.85
CA ARG A 216 8.67 -10.28 -11.93
C ARG A 216 9.85 -9.47 -11.42
N LEU A 217 9.64 -8.64 -10.39
CA LEU A 217 10.70 -7.79 -9.84
C LEU A 217 11.61 -8.50 -8.85
N GLN A 218 11.05 -9.40 -8.04
CA GLN A 218 11.73 -9.95 -6.85
C GLN A 218 11.82 -11.48 -6.87
N GLY A 219 11.22 -12.12 -7.89
CA GLY A 219 11.27 -13.56 -8.09
C GLY A 219 10.18 -14.33 -7.37
N SER A 220 9.94 -15.55 -7.84
CA SER A 220 8.91 -16.47 -7.35
C SER A 220 9.08 -16.85 -5.88
N ALA A 221 10.32 -17.09 -5.44
CA ALA A 221 10.60 -17.44 -4.04
C ALA A 221 10.21 -16.31 -3.08
N PHE A 222 10.48 -15.06 -3.46
CA PHE A 222 10.09 -13.91 -2.67
C PHE A 222 8.57 -13.78 -2.59
N LEU A 223 7.87 -13.87 -3.73
CA LEU A 223 6.40 -13.82 -3.75
C LEU A 223 5.81 -14.94 -2.88
N ALA A 224 6.31 -16.17 -2.99
CA ALA A 224 5.82 -17.30 -2.21
C ALA A 224 5.96 -17.05 -0.70
N ILE A 225 7.13 -16.59 -0.24
CA ILE A 225 7.36 -16.26 1.17
C ILE A 225 6.45 -15.11 1.61
N LEU A 226 6.31 -14.06 0.79
CA LEU A 226 5.46 -12.91 1.12
C LEU A 226 4.00 -13.32 1.27
N LEU A 227 3.48 -14.16 0.37
CA LEU A 227 2.12 -14.72 0.47
C LEU A 227 1.95 -15.52 1.76
N LEU A 228 2.91 -16.41 2.09
CA LEU A 228 2.86 -17.19 3.33
C LEU A 228 2.86 -16.30 4.58
N VAL A 229 3.80 -15.36 4.68
CA VAL A 229 3.94 -14.47 5.84
C VAL A 229 2.68 -13.63 6.03
N THR A 230 2.16 -13.04 4.96
CA THR A 230 0.99 -12.16 5.01
C THR A 230 -0.30 -12.93 5.29
N GLN A 231 -0.46 -14.14 4.73
CA GLN A 231 -1.57 -15.02 5.04
C GLN A 231 -1.56 -15.46 6.50
N ILE A 232 -0.41 -15.92 7.00
CA ILE A 232 -0.26 -16.37 8.38
C ILE A 232 -0.53 -15.22 9.36
N ALA A 233 0.05 -14.04 9.11
CA ALA A 233 -0.17 -12.87 9.95
C ALA A 233 -1.63 -12.39 9.92
N GLY A 234 -2.26 -12.41 8.74
CA GLY A 234 -3.68 -12.11 8.59
C GLY A 234 -4.56 -13.03 9.42
N MET A 235 -4.39 -14.35 9.26
CA MET A 235 -5.16 -15.32 10.02
C MET A 235 -4.87 -15.25 11.52
N ALA A 236 -3.62 -15.07 11.92
CA ALA A 236 -3.25 -14.90 13.32
C ALA A 236 -3.98 -13.70 13.95
N LEU A 237 -4.05 -12.56 13.26
CA LEU A 237 -4.81 -11.41 13.75
C LEU A 237 -6.32 -11.72 13.77
N GLN A 238 -6.86 -12.29 12.69
CA GLN A 238 -8.29 -12.61 12.59
C GLN A 238 -8.78 -13.51 13.73
N VAL A 239 -8.00 -14.51 14.14
CA VAL A 239 -8.39 -15.43 15.23
C VAL A 239 -8.05 -14.90 16.62
N SER A 240 -7.22 -13.86 16.72
CA SER A 240 -6.88 -13.22 18.01
C SER A 240 -7.92 -12.18 18.45
N ILE A 241 -8.75 -11.69 17.51
CA ILE A 241 -9.83 -10.76 17.84
C ILE A 241 -10.97 -11.56 18.50
N PRO A 242 -11.61 -11.05 19.58
CA PRO A 242 -12.78 -11.70 20.16
C PRO A 242 -13.90 -11.92 19.14
N PRO A 243 -14.70 -12.99 19.28
CA PRO A 243 -15.83 -13.21 18.40
C PRO A 243 -16.84 -12.06 18.51
N ALA A 244 -17.65 -11.86 17.47
CA ALA A 244 -18.55 -10.71 17.38
C ALA A 244 -19.49 -10.60 18.60
N GLU A 245 -19.96 -11.74 19.11
CA GLU A 245 -20.86 -11.83 20.27
C GLU A 245 -20.22 -11.37 21.59
N ALA A 246 -18.88 -11.34 21.64
CA ALA A 246 -18.11 -10.85 22.79
C ALA A 246 -17.73 -9.36 22.67
N LEU A 247 -18.09 -8.70 21.56
CA LEU A 247 -17.81 -7.29 21.30
C LEU A 247 -19.09 -6.44 21.45
N PRO A 248 -18.97 -5.13 21.68
CA PRO A 248 -20.09 -4.21 21.55
C PRO A 248 -20.71 -4.24 20.14
N PRO A 249 -22.03 -4.02 19.98
CA PRO A 249 -22.71 -4.07 18.67
C PRO A 249 -22.06 -3.27 17.55
N PHE A 250 -21.53 -2.08 17.87
CA PHE A 250 -20.87 -1.22 16.88
C PHE A 250 -19.50 -1.75 16.40
N LEU A 251 -18.95 -2.79 17.03
CA LEU A 251 -17.70 -3.47 16.66
C LEU A 251 -17.92 -4.90 16.14
N HIS A 252 -19.16 -5.38 16.01
CA HIS A 252 -19.42 -6.74 15.52
C HIS A 252 -18.77 -7.03 14.16
N ALA A 253 -18.69 -6.02 13.29
CA ALA A 253 -18.09 -6.16 11.96
C ALA A 253 -16.59 -6.49 11.98
N ILE A 254 -15.87 -6.23 13.09
CA ILE A 254 -14.45 -6.59 13.23
C ILE A 254 -14.24 -7.88 14.02
N GLY A 255 -15.31 -8.56 14.43
CA GLY A 255 -15.24 -9.78 15.22
C GLY A 255 -14.37 -10.87 14.59
N GLY A 256 -13.59 -11.55 15.43
CA GLY A 256 -12.73 -12.64 15.02
C GLY A 256 -13.49 -13.91 14.71
N THR A 257 -12.93 -14.75 13.84
CA THR A 257 -13.47 -16.08 13.55
C THR A 257 -12.39 -16.96 12.91
N PRO A 258 -12.29 -18.25 13.30
CA PRO A 258 -11.42 -19.19 12.60
C PRO A 258 -12.00 -19.64 11.25
N PHE A 259 -13.27 -19.39 10.96
CA PHE A 259 -13.92 -19.88 9.73
C PHE A 259 -13.73 -18.97 8.52
N ALA A 260 -12.79 -18.02 8.61
CA ALA A 260 -12.43 -17.15 7.50
C ALA A 260 -11.80 -17.94 6.34
N ILE A 261 -12.27 -17.68 5.13
CA ILE A 261 -11.73 -18.23 3.88
C ILE A 261 -11.49 -17.10 2.88
N GLY A 262 -10.47 -17.23 2.02
CA GLY A 262 -10.16 -16.28 0.97
C GLY A 262 -8.72 -15.80 1.01
N ALA A 263 -8.22 -15.37 -0.15
CA ALA A 263 -6.86 -14.84 -0.30
C ALA A 263 -6.71 -13.39 0.13
N SER A 264 -7.75 -12.76 0.67
CA SER A 264 -7.80 -11.30 0.83
C SER A 264 -6.78 -10.78 1.86
N GLY A 265 -6.47 -11.53 2.91
CA GLY A 265 -5.36 -11.20 3.82
C GLY A 265 -4.02 -11.12 3.08
N ALA A 266 -3.70 -12.12 2.27
CA ALA A 266 -2.51 -12.11 1.43
C ALA A 266 -2.53 -10.95 0.41
N VAL A 267 -3.68 -10.68 -0.23
CA VAL A 267 -3.86 -9.53 -1.14
C VAL A 267 -3.53 -8.20 -0.45
N TYR A 268 -4.07 -7.96 0.75
CA TYR A 268 -3.75 -6.76 1.52
C TYR A 268 -2.27 -6.69 1.91
N GLY A 269 -1.62 -7.84 2.13
CA GLY A 269 -0.18 -7.91 2.32
C GLY A 269 0.64 -7.55 1.10
N LEU A 270 0.28 -8.05 -0.08
CA LEU A 270 0.92 -7.64 -1.34
C LEU A 270 0.72 -6.14 -1.61
N PHE A 271 -0.49 -5.65 -1.34
CA PHE A 271 -0.83 -4.23 -1.45
C PHE A 271 0.00 -3.39 -0.48
N GLY A 272 0.02 -3.74 0.81
CA GLY A 272 0.80 -3.05 1.84
C GLY A 272 2.28 -2.99 1.50
N TYR A 273 2.83 -4.10 1.01
CA TYR A 273 4.20 -4.19 0.52
C TYR A 273 4.46 -3.15 -0.58
N LEU A 274 3.71 -3.19 -1.68
CA LEU A 274 3.91 -2.29 -2.82
C LEU A 274 3.55 -0.83 -2.52
N TRP A 275 2.61 -0.59 -1.62
CA TRP A 275 2.14 0.77 -1.29
C TRP A 275 3.22 1.56 -0.54
N ILE A 276 3.85 0.96 0.48
CA ILE A 276 4.84 1.67 1.30
C ILE A 276 6.26 1.53 0.78
N ARG A 277 6.53 0.54 -0.09
CA ARG A 277 7.90 0.26 -0.57
C ARG A 277 8.62 1.49 -1.13
N PRO A 278 7.99 2.37 -1.95
CA PRO A 278 8.67 3.57 -2.46
C PRO A 278 9.04 4.60 -1.39
N THR A 279 8.39 4.58 -0.23
CA THR A 279 8.72 5.46 0.90
C THR A 279 10.05 5.06 1.55
N PHE A 280 10.39 3.76 1.54
CA PHE A 280 11.64 3.26 2.09
C PHE A 280 12.75 3.14 1.03
N ASP A 281 12.38 2.90 -0.22
CA ASP A 281 13.29 2.79 -1.35
C ASP A 281 12.79 3.72 -2.47
N PRO A 282 13.22 5.00 -2.50
CA PRO A 282 12.77 5.97 -3.50
C PRO A 282 13.08 5.59 -4.95
N ASN A 283 13.99 4.63 -5.17
CA ASN A 283 14.35 4.12 -6.49
C ASN A 283 13.51 2.89 -6.88
N TYR A 284 12.58 2.44 -6.03
CA TYR A 284 11.73 1.30 -6.33
C TYR A 284 10.89 1.57 -7.59
N PRO A 285 10.88 0.66 -8.58
CA PRO A 285 10.37 0.95 -9.92
C PRO A 285 8.84 1.03 -10.01
N ILE A 286 8.11 0.61 -8.96
CA ILE A 286 6.65 0.58 -8.95
C ILE A 286 6.12 1.60 -7.95
N HIS A 287 5.17 2.41 -8.43
CA HIS A 287 4.32 3.24 -7.59
C HIS A 287 2.87 2.86 -7.88
N LEU A 288 2.11 2.56 -6.83
CA LEU A 288 0.68 2.28 -7.00
C LEU A 288 -0.05 3.54 -7.44
N ASN A 289 -1.00 3.39 -8.36
CA ASN A 289 -1.87 4.49 -8.75
C ASN A 289 -2.68 4.96 -7.51
N PRO A 290 -2.75 6.26 -7.21
CA PRO A 290 -3.51 6.78 -6.06
C PRO A 290 -4.98 6.32 -6.04
N SER A 291 -5.62 6.16 -7.19
CA SER A 291 -6.99 5.63 -7.27
C SER A 291 -7.08 4.17 -6.81
N ASN A 292 -6.07 3.34 -7.08
CA ASN A 292 -6.03 1.97 -6.60
C ASN A 292 -5.77 1.92 -5.09
N VAL A 293 -4.92 2.81 -4.57
CA VAL A 293 -4.70 2.95 -3.12
C VAL A 293 -5.99 3.37 -2.42
N MET A 294 -6.68 4.38 -2.96
CA MET A 294 -7.96 4.85 -2.43
C MET A 294 -9.03 3.74 -2.50
N LEU A 295 -9.09 2.98 -3.60
CA LEU A 295 -10.00 1.85 -3.74
C LEU A 295 -9.71 0.77 -2.68
N MET A 296 -8.46 0.37 -2.51
CA MET A 296 -8.07 -0.66 -1.54
C MET A 296 -8.32 -0.23 -0.09
N LEU A 297 -7.91 0.98 0.29
CA LEU A 297 -8.14 1.49 1.65
C LEU A 297 -9.62 1.80 1.89
N GLY A 298 -10.31 2.36 0.91
CA GLY A 298 -11.75 2.60 0.96
C GLY A 298 -12.54 1.30 1.09
N TRP A 299 -12.15 0.26 0.36
CA TRP A 299 -12.72 -1.08 0.48
C TRP A 299 -12.46 -1.69 1.87
N LEU A 300 -11.26 -1.51 2.43
CA LEU A 300 -10.93 -1.96 3.79
C LEU A 300 -11.88 -1.34 4.83
N VAL A 301 -12.02 -0.01 4.79
CA VAL A 301 -12.89 0.73 5.71
C VAL A 301 -14.35 0.33 5.49
N LEU A 302 -14.79 0.20 4.24
CA LEU A 302 -16.14 -0.26 3.90
C LEU A 302 -16.43 -1.64 4.49
N CYS A 303 -15.50 -2.60 4.37
CA CYS A 303 -15.67 -3.93 4.98
C CYS A 303 -15.76 -3.86 6.51
N MET A 304 -15.02 -2.96 7.16
CA MET A 304 -15.08 -2.76 8.62
C MET A 304 -16.40 -2.16 9.12
N THR A 305 -17.24 -1.60 8.23
CA THR A 305 -18.57 -1.11 8.60
C THR A 305 -19.62 -2.22 8.72
N GLY A 306 -19.37 -3.41 8.15
CA GLY A 306 -20.36 -4.49 8.06
C GLY A 306 -21.42 -4.32 6.95
N MET A 307 -21.43 -3.20 6.21
CA MET A 307 -22.40 -2.96 5.13
C MET A 307 -22.32 -3.96 3.98
N VAL A 308 -21.20 -4.64 3.82
CA VAL A 308 -20.94 -5.63 2.77
C VAL A 308 -20.97 -7.08 3.27
N GLY A 309 -21.56 -7.30 4.45
CA GLY A 309 -21.69 -8.62 5.09
C GLY A 309 -20.53 -8.95 6.03
N ASN A 310 -20.46 -10.22 6.43
CA ASN A 310 -19.43 -10.69 7.36
C ASN A 310 -18.11 -10.92 6.61
N ILE A 311 -17.14 -10.05 6.87
CA ILE A 311 -15.83 -10.05 6.23
C ILE A 311 -14.76 -10.24 7.32
N ALA A 312 -13.75 -11.05 7.02
CA ALA A 312 -12.60 -11.26 7.89
C ALA A 312 -11.68 -10.03 7.95
N ASN A 313 -12.14 -8.96 8.60
CA ASN A 313 -11.47 -7.67 8.63
C ASN A 313 -10.13 -7.71 9.37
N GLY A 314 -10.00 -8.57 10.39
CA GLY A 314 -8.72 -8.85 11.04
C GLY A 314 -7.71 -9.48 10.07
N ALA A 315 -8.17 -10.34 9.15
CA ALA A 315 -7.29 -10.92 8.13
C ALA A 315 -6.75 -9.87 7.16
N HIS A 316 -7.60 -8.94 6.71
CA HIS A 316 -7.16 -7.82 5.87
C HIS A 316 -6.13 -6.94 6.58
N LEU A 317 -6.42 -6.52 7.81
CA LEU A 317 -5.54 -5.65 8.58
C LEU A 317 -4.21 -6.33 8.90
N GLY A 318 -4.24 -7.59 9.34
CA GLY A 318 -3.03 -8.34 9.68
C GLY A 318 -2.14 -8.58 8.47
N GLY A 319 -2.75 -8.89 7.32
CA GLY A 319 -2.04 -8.99 6.05
C GLY A 319 -1.39 -7.67 5.65
N LEU A 320 -2.14 -6.55 5.67
CA LEU A 320 -1.64 -5.21 5.37
C LEU A 320 -0.42 -4.84 6.22
N LEU A 321 -0.53 -5.01 7.54
CA LEU A 321 0.55 -4.70 8.48
C LEU A 321 1.79 -5.57 8.23
N ALA A 322 1.61 -6.86 7.95
CA ALA A 322 2.71 -7.76 7.62
C ALA A 322 3.42 -7.35 6.31
N GLY A 323 2.66 -6.97 5.28
CA GLY A 323 3.20 -6.47 4.02
C GLY A 323 4.07 -5.21 4.21
N VAL A 324 3.56 -4.26 4.99
CA VAL A 324 4.29 -3.03 5.36
C VAL A 324 5.57 -3.36 6.13
N ALA A 325 5.48 -4.29 7.10
CA ALA A 325 6.64 -4.71 7.87
C ALA A 325 7.71 -5.38 6.99
N VAL A 326 7.31 -6.27 6.08
CA VAL A 326 8.25 -6.90 5.13
C VAL A 326 8.92 -5.85 4.24
N ALA A 327 8.17 -4.85 3.74
CA ALA A 327 8.74 -3.77 2.95
C ALA A 327 9.85 -3.02 3.71
N PHE A 328 9.61 -2.70 4.98
CA PHE A 328 10.57 -2.03 5.86
C PHE A 328 11.85 -2.86 6.11
N PHE A 329 11.71 -4.15 6.45
CA PHE A 329 12.88 -5.00 6.76
C PHE A 329 13.72 -5.36 5.53
N VAL A 330 13.09 -5.54 4.36
CA VAL A 330 13.82 -5.87 3.14
C VAL A 330 14.72 -4.71 2.68
N VAL A 331 14.30 -3.45 2.83
CA VAL A 331 15.17 -2.29 2.53
C VAL A 331 16.38 -2.26 3.45
N ARG A 332 16.17 -2.40 4.76
CA ARG A 332 17.27 -2.39 5.75
C ARG A 332 18.33 -3.46 5.52
N ARG A 333 18.00 -4.55 4.83
CA ARG A 333 18.96 -5.60 4.48
C ARG A 333 19.84 -5.21 3.29
N LEU A 334 19.33 -4.41 2.36
CA LEU A 334 20.09 -3.90 1.22
C LEU A 334 21.05 -2.76 1.63
N ASP A 335 20.71 -2.02 2.68
CA ASP A 335 21.54 -0.92 3.22
C ASP A 335 22.65 -1.39 4.17
N ARG A 336 22.74 -2.69 4.48
CA ARG A 336 23.82 -3.23 5.31
C ARG A 336 25.02 -3.61 4.43
N PRO A 337 26.22 -3.08 4.72
CA PRO A 337 27.42 -3.30 3.92
C PRO A 337 27.90 -4.76 3.89
#